data_AF-A0A1T4KQE5-F1
#
_entry.id   AF-A0A1T4KQE5-F1
#
_cell.length_a   1.000
_cell.length_b   1.000
_cell.length_c   1.000
_cell.angle_alpha   90.00
_cell.angle_beta   90.00
_cell.angle_gamma   90.00
#
_symmetry.space_group_name_H-M   'P 1'
#
loop_
_entity.id
_entity.type
_entity.pdbx_description
1 polymer ?
#
loop_
_entity_poly.entity_id
_entity_poly.type
_entity_poly.pdbx_seq_one_letter_code
_entity_poly.pdbx_strand_id
1 'polypeptide(L)'
;MKKINFTAKKGLIISIVVTLLCLIGANLILSDFGKVKIETTTVQTLSGDNVSIRVYSPKTATSTSKAPAVVFTHGLGTTKECYAQYALELARRGFVVITPDMLNHGGSDITSYETFFMDPNSEADGSYAAVRYLDTLDYVDLNQIGVAGHSMGGNAANSSVIADDAAGNHLVSAVYLVSSDPLYRNAEGEFDNLYGDRSVGLYYTLYDHVYFATKDENGAPMNAQQYLTSNEAKSFVQFGASNPKDEQVRVGHTYKTVIDGKEVIRIINKAEEIHPHPQGGSGALAASVDFFQDTFEAPHYIVGTLQIWKFYSALSLTALFGALAICIFTVATLVKTKFFASLKAEDNKQLRPAPNKQGKICFWILTIANCAFAFISVSLIFANGYGFFRTMILPQQTTNIYALWACANGIFMLITSFGSYFLYGKKQGQSLKDWGLIIPIKDILKSILLAIIAVLSTLTVVYIAGYVFQMDLRYYLWGIRDMRLENYYLFFTYLPFYLIFGLAVSIALNSAYYSKIGKEPTWANDLFFAIMNMIPALAITVIGYWIFNKTGVQANIFGAPFTFTYMINAIPVFPVAVIVLRRIFKFCNNPYIPGIIVGALLCYMQVASVFTVHVEMMMRF
;
A
#
# COMPACT_ATOMS: atom_id res chain seq x y z
N MET A 1 44.85 -2.33 -1.66
CA MET A 1 43.56 -3.03 -1.50
C MET A 1 43.32 -3.95 -2.70
N LYS A 2 43.28 -5.28 -2.52
CA LYS A 2 42.90 -6.21 -3.61
C LYS A 2 41.49 -5.85 -4.07
N LYS A 3 41.33 -5.42 -5.33
CA LYS A 3 40.01 -5.26 -5.95
C LYS A 3 39.30 -6.61 -5.87
N ILE A 4 38.31 -6.73 -4.99
CA ILE A 4 37.43 -7.89 -4.95
C ILE A 4 36.76 -7.96 -6.33
N ASN A 5 37.10 -8.98 -7.12
CA ASN A 5 36.46 -9.21 -8.42
C ASN A 5 35.01 -9.63 -8.20
N PHE A 6 34.11 -8.64 -8.19
CA PHE A 6 32.67 -8.81 -8.03
C PHE A 6 32.06 -9.25 -9.36
N THR A 7 31.79 -10.55 -9.50
CA THR A 7 31.17 -11.13 -10.71
C THR A 7 29.65 -11.18 -10.58
N ALA A 8 28.92 -11.17 -11.70
CA ALA A 8 27.45 -11.32 -11.72
C ALA A 8 26.93 -12.53 -10.91
N LYS A 9 27.59 -13.69 -11.03
CA LYS A 9 27.24 -14.90 -10.25
C LYS A 9 27.40 -14.70 -8.74
N LYS A 10 28.49 -14.07 -8.31
CA LYS A 10 28.70 -13.69 -6.90
C LYS A 10 27.64 -12.71 -6.42
N GLY A 11 27.29 -11.72 -7.24
CA GLY A 11 26.20 -10.79 -6.95
C GLY A 11 24.86 -11.50 -6.74
N LEU A 12 24.51 -12.43 -7.62
CA LEU A 12 23.30 -13.25 -7.49
C LEU A 12 23.29 -14.05 -6.17
N ILE A 13 24.38 -14.74 -5.84
CA ILE A 13 24.49 -15.53 -4.61
C ILE A 13 24.36 -14.61 -3.37
N ILE A 14 25.04 -13.47 -3.36
CA ILE A 14 24.96 -12.51 -2.25
C ILE A 14 23.53 -11.99 -2.10
N SER A 15 22.87 -11.60 -3.19
CA SER A 15 21.49 -11.14 -3.13
C SER A 15 20.55 -12.21 -2.59
N ILE A 16 20.69 -13.47 -3.01
CA ILE A 16 19.89 -14.59 -2.49
C ILE A 16 20.11 -14.76 -0.98
N VAL A 17 21.37 -14.83 -0.53
CA VAL A 17 21.70 -15.04 0.88
C VAL A 17 21.20 -13.89 1.76
N VAL A 18 21.46 -12.64 1.35
CA VAL A 18 21.00 -11.45 2.09
C VAL A 18 19.48 -11.42 2.16
N THR A 19 18.79 -11.68 1.05
CA THR A 19 17.32 -11.72 1.02
C THR A 19 16.80 -12.76 2.00
N LEU A 20 17.35 -13.99 1.96
CA LEU A 20 16.93 -15.06 2.87
C LEU A 20 17.18 -14.71 4.35
N LEU A 21 18.34 -14.15 4.67
CA LEU A 21 18.63 -13.70 6.04
C LEU A 21 17.68 -12.60 6.50
N CYS A 22 17.30 -11.67 5.62
CA CYS A 22 16.32 -10.64 5.92
C CYS A 22 14.91 -11.21 6.13
N LEU A 23 14.49 -12.19 5.33
CA LEU A 23 13.21 -12.89 5.53
C LEU A 23 13.17 -13.61 6.87
N ILE A 24 14.23 -14.37 7.20
CA ILE A 24 14.35 -15.07 8.48
C ILE A 24 14.33 -14.07 9.64
N GLY A 25 15.13 -13.00 9.56
CA GLY A 25 15.19 -11.97 10.60
C GLY A 25 13.86 -11.25 10.78
N ALA A 26 13.17 -10.90 9.69
CA ALA A 26 11.85 -10.27 9.75
C ALA A 26 10.83 -11.19 10.42
N ASN A 27 10.77 -12.46 10.03
CA ASN A 27 9.87 -13.44 10.65
C ASN A 27 10.19 -13.69 12.13
N LEU A 28 11.47 -13.72 12.52
CA LEU A 28 11.86 -13.80 13.93
C LEU A 28 11.32 -12.61 14.73
N ILE A 29 11.37 -11.40 14.18
CA ILE A 29 10.80 -10.23 14.85
C ILE A 29 9.27 -10.31 14.88
N LEU A 30 8.64 -10.66 13.76
CA LEU A 30 7.18 -10.76 13.62
C LEU A 30 6.57 -11.79 14.60
N SER A 31 7.28 -12.88 14.87
CA SER A 31 6.85 -13.94 15.80
C SER A 31 7.29 -13.72 17.25
N ASP A 32 7.81 -12.54 17.59
CA ASP A 32 8.47 -12.24 18.88
C ASP A 32 9.47 -13.33 19.29
N PHE A 33 10.38 -13.63 18.37
CA PHE A 33 11.40 -14.67 18.48
C PHE A 33 10.81 -16.06 18.77
N GLY A 34 9.69 -16.37 18.12
CA GLY A 34 8.99 -17.66 18.22
C GLY A 34 8.08 -17.79 19.45
N LYS A 35 7.82 -16.71 20.20
CA LYS A 35 6.84 -16.69 21.32
C LYS A 35 5.40 -16.54 20.84
N VAL A 36 5.20 -16.00 19.63
CA VAL A 36 3.89 -15.86 18.99
C VAL A 36 3.80 -16.84 17.82
N LYS A 37 2.75 -17.65 17.80
CA LYS A 37 2.37 -18.51 16.69
C LYS A 37 1.59 -17.67 15.68
N ILE A 38 1.94 -17.77 14.40
CA ILE A 38 1.28 -17.01 13.33
C ILE A 38 0.73 -17.99 12.31
N GLU A 39 -0.58 -17.95 12.08
CA GLU A 39 -1.26 -18.84 11.15
C GLU A 39 -2.26 -18.06 10.32
N THR A 40 -2.28 -18.35 9.01
CA THR A 40 -3.35 -17.87 8.12
C THR A 40 -4.38 -19.00 8.00
N THR A 41 -5.65 -18.68 8.23
CA THR A 41 -6.78 -19.59 8.04
C THR A 41 -7.94 -18.84 7.38
N THR A 42 -9.04 -19.54 7.17
CA THR A 42 -10.25 -19.00 6.56
C THR A 42 -11.42 -19.20 7.50
N VAL A 43 -12.25 -18.17 7.62
CA VAL A 43 -13.54 -18.21 8.32
C VAL A 43 -14.66 -17.88 7.33
N GLN A 44 -15.90 -18.20 7.66
CA GLN A 44 -17.04 -17.89 6.79
C GLN A 44 -17.94 -16.84 7.42
N THR A 45 -18.39 -15.91 6.58
CA THR A 45 -19.46 -14.99 6.93
C THR A 45 -20.79 -15.73 7.06
N LEU A 46 -21.83 -15.07 7.59
CA LEU A 46 -23.19 -15.58 7.57
C LEU A 46 -23.76 -15.70 6.14
N SER A 47 -23.28 -14.88 5.20
CA SER A 47 -23.59 -15.01 3.76
C SER A 47 -22.92 -16.23 3.10
N GLY A 48 -21.97 -16.88 3.77
CA GLY A 48 -21.23 -18.05 3.26
C GLY A 48 -19.94 -17.72 2.51
N ASP A 49 -19.51 -16.46 2.52
CA ASP A 49 -18.29 -16.01 1.86
C ASP A 49 -17.05 -16.29 2.70
N ASN A 50 -15.95 -16.69 2.06
CA ASN A 50 -14.72 -16.97 2.77
C ASN A 50 -13.91 -15.70 3.06
N VAL A 51 -13.55 -15.52 4.33
CA VAL A 51 -12.72 -14.43 4.83
C VAL A 51 -11.37 -15.02 5.25
N SER A 52 -10.30 -14.60 4.58
CA SER A 52 -8.93 -14.96 4.97
C SER A 52 -8.52 -14.15 6.19
N ILE A 53 -8.15 -14.83 7.27
CA ILE A 53 -7.69 -14.20 8.50
C ILE A 53 -6.28 -14.66 8.85
N ARG A 54 -5.51 -13.80 9.52
CA ARG A 54 -4.26 -14.19 10.16
C ARG A 54 -4.38 -14.05 11.67
N VAL A 55 -4.07 -15.13 12.36
CA VAL A 55 -4.13 -15.25 13.81
C VAL A 55 -2.72 -15.21 14.38
N TYR A 56 -2.51 -14.34 15.35
CA TYR A 56 -1.28 -14.18 16.13
C TYR A 56 -1.57 -14.61 17.56
N SER A 57 -1.18 -15.83 17.90
CA SER A 57 -1.47 -16.43 19.21
C SER A 57 -0.19 -16.48 20.06
N PRO A 58 -0.10 -15.72 21.16
CA PRO A 58 0.97 -15.89 22.14
C PRO A 58 0.95 -17.32 22.69
N LYS A 59 2.11 -17.98 22.78
CA LYS A 59 2.19 -19.35 23.32
C LYS A 59 1.77 -19.48 24.79
N THR A 60 1.67 -18.35 25.50
CA THR A 60 1.15 -18.26 26.86
C THR A 60 -0.38 -18.31 26.92
N ALA A 61 -1.08 -18.03 25.82
CA ALA A 61 -2.53 -18.17 25.74
C ALA A 61 -2.88 -19.67 25.69
N THR A 62 -3.58 -20.14 26.71
CA THR A 62 -3.98 -21.55 26.88
C THR A 62 -5.39 -21.62 27.43
N SER A 63 -6.03 -22.79 27.39
CA SER A 63 -7.38 -22.97 27.95
C SER A 63 -7.50 -22.69 29.45
N THR A 64 -6.38 -22.78 30.19
CA THR A 64 -6.29 -22.46 31.62
C THR A 64 -5.77 -21.05 31.92
N SER A 65 -5.19 -20.38 30.92
CA SER A 65 -4.66 -19.02 31.01
C SER A 65 -5.08 -18.28 29.75
N LYS A 66 -6.37 -17.94 29.72
CA LYS A 66 -7.00 -17.27 28.59
C LYS A 66 -6.44 -15.87 28.43
N ALA A 67 -6.36 -15.40 27.19
CA ALA A 67 -5.80 -14.10 26.87
C ALA A 67 -6.88 -13.15 26.29
N PRO A 68 -6.75 -11.82 26.53
CA PRO A 68 -7.56 -10.85 25.81
C PRO A 68 -7.25 -10.91 24.32
N ALA A 69 -8.21 -10.48 23.49
CA ALA A 69 -8.08 -10.54 22.05
C ALA A 69 -8.44 -9.23 21.35
N VAL A 70 -7.83 -8.98 20.20
CA VAL A 70 -8.13 -7.83 19.35
C VAL A 70 -8.29 -8.27 17.90
N VAL A 71 -9.38 -7.87 17.25
CA VAL A 71 -9.49 -7.92 15.78
C VAL A 71 -9.06 -6.56 15.24
N PHE A 72 -8.00 -6.50 14.43
CA PHE A 72 -7.51 -5.27 13.81
C PHE A 72 -7.71 -5.31 12.29
N THR A 73 -8.63 -4.50 11.77
CA THR A 73 -9.05 -4.49 10.37
C THR A 73 -8.33 -3.41 9.56
N HIS A 74 -7.88 -3.79 8.36
CA HIS A 74 -7.10 -2.93 7.48
C HIS A 74 -7.95 -1.86 6.77
N GLY A 75 -7.30 -0.83 6.21
CA GLY A 75 -7.97 0.20 5.40
C GLY A 75 -8.24 -0.22 3.94
N LEU A 76 -8.96 0.62 3.20
CA LEU A 76 -9.32 0.38 1.80
C LEU A 76 -8.11 0.13 0.91
N GLY A 77 -8.16 -0.90 0.07
CA GLY A 77 -7.12 -1.17 -0.92
C GLY A 77 -5.79 -1.65 -0.31
N THR A 78 -5.86 -2.18 0.91
CA THR A 78 -4.74 -2.80 1.62
C THR A 78 -5.11 -4.21 2.05
N THR A 79 -4.26 -4.86 2.86
CA THR A 79 -4.39 -6.27 3.21
C THR A 79 -3.99 -6.47 4.66
N LYS A 80 -4.34 -7.61 5.25
CA LYS A 80 -4.07 -7.96 6.65
C LYS A 80 -2.59 -7.90 7.03
N GLU A 81 -1.70 -8.10 6.06
CA GLU A 81 -0.25 -7.95 6.20
C GLU A 81 0.19 -6.49 6.41
N CYS A 82 -0.51 -5.50 5.83
CA CYS A 82 -0.15 -4.07 5.92
C CYS A 82 -0.19 -3.52 7.36
N TYR A 83 -0.87 -4.24 8.26
CA TYR A 83 -1.03 -3.88 9.67
C TYR A 83 -0.37 -4.91 10.59
N ALA A 84 0.56 -5.72 10.07
CA ALA A 84 1.33 -6.68 10.85
C ALA A 84 2.07 -6.05 12.05
N GLN A 85 2.40 -4.75 11.99
CA GLN A 85 2.95 -3.99 13.11
C GLN A 85 1.99 -3.86 14.30
N TYR A 86 0.67 -3.72 14.05
CA TYR A 86 -0.34 -3.68 15.11
C TYR A 86 -0.46 -5.05 15.77
N ALA A 87 -0.55 -6.10 14.95
CA ALA A 87 -0.61 -7.46 15.45
C ALA A 87 0.65 -7.88 16.22
N LEU A 88 1.83 -7.54 15.69
CA LEU A 88 3.11 -7.78 16.37
C LEU A 88 3.14 -7.13 17.75
N GLU A 89 2.86 -5.84 17.85
CA GLU A 89 3.02 -5.13 19.13
C GLU A 89 1.99 -5.55 20.17
N LEU A 90 0.74 -5.83 19.77
CA LEU A 90 -0.28 -6.37 20.66
C LEU A 90 0.06 -7.82 21.09
N ALA A 91 0.44 -8.70 20.16
CA ALA A 91 0.75 -10.09 20.49
C ALA A 91 1.97 -10.23 21.41
N ARG A 92 2.97 -9.36 21.28
CA ARG A 92 4.12 -9.25 22.21
C ARG A 92 3.72 -8.93 23.65
N ARG A 93 2.56 -8.32 23.85
CA ARG A 93 1.99 -7.98 25.16
C ARG A 93 1.01 -9.04 25.68
N GLY A 94 0.88 -10.14 24.95
CA GLY A 94 0.07 -11.29 25.33
C GLY A 94 -1.35 -11.28 24.78
N PHE A 95 -1.72 -10.37 23.88
CA PHE A 95 -3.02 -10.39 23.23
C PHE A 95 -3.07 -11.43 22.10
N VAL A 96 -4.17 -12.16 21.97
CA VAL A 96 -4.47 -12.86 20.70
C VAL A 96 -4.92 -11.81 19.69
N VAL A 97 -4.30 -11.76 18.52
CA VAL A 97 -4.67 -10.76 17.51
C VAL A 97 -5.12 -11.47 16.24
N ILE A 98 -6.23 -10.99 15.66
CA ILE A 98 -6.67 -11.41 14.34
C ILE A 98 -6.63 -10.22 13.39
N THR A 99 -5.99 -10.38 12.24
CA THR A 99 -6.09 -9.43 11.13
C THR A 99 -6.85 -10.09 9.96
N PRO A 100 -8.09 -9.67 9.67
CA PRO A 100 -8.82 -10.15 8.50
C PRO A 100 -8.37 -9.41 7.23
N ASP A 101 -8.35 -10.11 6.11
CA ASP A 101 -8.57 -9.47 4.81
C ASP A 101 -10.08 -9.26 4.67
N MET A 102 -10.55 -8.03 4.55
CA MET A 102 -11.98 -7.79 4.28
C MET A 102 -12.40 -8.49 2.98
N LEU A 103 -13.69 -8.77 2.82
CA LEU A 103 -14.24 -9.24 1.53
C LEU A 103 -13.77 -8.33 0.39
N ASN A 104 -13.58 -8.91 -0.79
CA ASN A 104 -12.96 -8.27 -1.94
C ASN A 104 -11.52 -7.75 -1.74
N HIS A 105 -10.84 -8.10 -0.64
CA HIS A 105 -9.44 -7.79 -0.43
C HIS A 105 -8.61 -9.05 -0.24
N GLY A 106 -7.35 -8.95 -0.67
CA GLY A 106 -6.31 -9.92 -0.36
C GLY A 106 -6.71 -11.36 -0.62
N GLY A 107 -6.71 -12.16 0.45
CA GLY A 107 -7.03 -13.58 0.41
C GLY A 107 -8.51 -13.92 0.48
N SER A 108 -9.40 -12.96 0.75
CA SER A 108 -10.85 -13.20 0.91
C SER A 108 -11.57 -13.28 -0.43
N ASP A 109 -12.78 -13.83 -0.40
CA ASP A 109 -13.58 -14.02 -1.59
C ASP A 109 -14.01 -12.70 -2.23
N ILE A 110 -14.28 -12.79 -3.53
CA ILE A 110 -14.81 -11.69 -4.34
C ILE A 110 -16.33 -11.78 -4.31
N THR A 111 -16.99 -10.71 -3.90
CA THR A 111 -18.44 -10.61 -3.74
C THR A 111 -19.02 -9.45 -4.56
N SER A 112 -20.35 -9.43 -4.72
CA SER A 112 -21.02 -8.32 -5.41
C SER A 112 -21.02 -7.05 -4.56
N TYR A 113 -21.32 -5.90 -5.18
CA TYR A 113 -21.51 -4.64 -4.46
C TYR A 113 -22.60 -4.73 -3.40
N GLU A 114 -23.74 -5.34 -3.72
CA GLU A 114 -24.87 -5.50 -2.80
C GLU A 114 -24.45 -6.33 -1.59
N THR A 115 -23.71 -7.42 -1.81
CA THR A 115 -23.20 -8.25 -0.72
C THR A 115 -22.24 -7.43 0.14
N PHE A 116 -21.29 -6.74 -0.48
CA PHE A 116 -20.24 -6.03 0.26
C PHE A 116 -20.76 -4.80 1.02
N PHE A 117 -21.62 -3.97 0.43
CA PHE A 117 -22.03 -2.70 1.04
C PHE A 117 -23.43 -2.70 1.67
N MET A 118 -24.27 -3.68 1.35
CA MET A 118 -25.70 -3.63 1.70
C MET A 118 -26.18 -4.86 2.47
N ASP A 119 -25.51 -6.01 2.34
CA ASP A 119 -25.91 -7.22 3.05
C ASP A 119 -25.34 -7.20 4.48
N PRO A 120 -26.18 -7.14 5.53
CA PRO A 120 -25.71 -7.26 6.91
C PRO A 120 -25.05 -8.62 7.19
N ASN A 121 -25.38 -9.67 6.41
CA ASN A 121 -24.77 -10.99 6.54
C ASN A 121 -23.35 -11.08 5.96
N SER A 122 -22.86 -10.01 5.32
CA SER A 122 -21.44 -9.84 5.01
C SER A 122 -20.59 -9.58 6.26
N GLU A 123 -21.23 -9.37 7.42
CA GLU A 123 -20.60 -9.30 8.74
C GLU A 123 -19.48 -8.27 8.83
N ALA A 124 -19.83 -7.01 8.55
CA ALA A 124 -18.90 -5.89 8.57
C ALA A 124 -17.70 -6.15 7.64
N ASP A 125 -17.99 -6.43 6.36
CA ASP A 125 -16.99 -6.76 5.34
C ASP A 125 -16.14 -8.00 5.69
N GLY A 126 -16.68 -8.92 6.50
CA GLY A 126 -16.00 -10.09 7.04
C GLY A 126 -15.26 -9.86 8.36
N SER A 127 -15.20 -8.62 8.85
CA SER A 127 -14.54 -8.29 10.12
C SER A 127 -15.22 -8.94 11.32
N TYR A 128 -16.56 -8.99 11.36
CA TYR A 128 -17.29 -9.61 12.46
C TYR A 128 -17.24 -11.15 12.42
N ALA A 129 -17.08 -11.76 11.24
CA ALA A 129 -16.79 -13.19 11.14
C ALA A 129 -15.46 -13.56 11.85
N ALA A 130 -14.46 -12.67 11.80
CA ALA A 130 -13.22 -12.82 12.57
C ALA A 130 -13.44 -12.65 14.08
N VAL A 131 -14.36 -11.80 14.52
CA VAL A 131 -14.77 -11.68 15.93
C VAL A 131 -15.42 -12.97 16.41
N ARG A 132 -16.40 -13.51 15.67
CA ARG A 132 -17.04 -14.79 16.03
C ARG A 132 -16.05 -15.95 16.08
N TYR A 133 -14.99 -15.92 15.26
CA TYR A 133 -13.97 -16.96 15.30
C TYR A 133 -13.24 -17.00 16.65
N LEU A 134 -13.08 -15.87 17.36
CA LEU A 134 -12.48 -15.84 18.69
C LEU A 134 -13.27 -16.66 19.71
N ASP A 135 -14.60 -16.75 19.57
CA ASP A 135 -15.47 -17.59 20.43
C ASP A 135 -15.14 -19.09 20.28
N THR A 136 -14.57 -19.49 19.15
CA THR A 136 -14.16 -20.89 18.91
C THR A 136 -12.80 -21.25 19.53
N LEU A 137 -12.07 -20.26 20.04
CA LEU A 137 -10.73 -20.44 20.58
C LEU A 137 -10.79 -20.57 22.10
N ASP A 138 -10.56 -21.78 22.62
CA ASP A 138 -10.64 -22.09 24.06
C ASP A 138 -9.63 -21.34 24.93
N TYR A 139 -8.63 -20.70 24.32
CA TYR A 139 -7.59 -19.88 24.94
C TYR A 139 -7.85 -18.37 24.90
N VAL A 140 -9.03 -17.93 24.42
CA VAL A 140 -9.44 -16.51 24.42
C VAL A 140 -10.39 -16.23 25.59
N ASP A 141 -10.20 -15.08 26.24
CA ASP A 141 -11.13 -14.55 27.22
C ASP A 141 -12.22 -13.72 26.51
N LEU A 142 -13.44 -14.26 26.49
CA LEU A 142 -14.58 -13.67 25.79
C LEU A 142 -15.08 -12.37 26.43
N ASN A 143 -14.66 -12.05 27.66
CA ASN A 143 -14.99 -10.77 28.29
C ASN A 143 -14.02 -9.65 27.89
N GLN A 144 -12.99 -9.96 27.10
CA GLN A 144 -11.90 -9.05 26.77
C GLN A 144 -11.58 -9.09 25.28
N ILE A 145 -12.61 -8.94 24.44
CA ILE A 145 -12.48 -8.84 22.98
C ILE A 145 -12.61 -7.39 22.56
N GLY A 146 -11.58 -6.89 21.88
CA GLY A 146 -11.55 -5.58 21.24
C GLY A 146 -11.68 -5.68 19.73
N VAL A 147 -12.24 -4.63 19.12
CA VAL A 147 -12.17 -4.41 17.67
C VAL A 147 -11.48 -3.08 17.38
N ALA A 148 -10.68 -3.03 16.35
CA ALA A 148 -9.99 -1.83 15.93
C ALA A 148 -9.78 -1.82 14.42
N GLY A 149 -9.50 -0.64 13.88
CA GLY A 149 -9.07 -0.56 12.50
C GLY A 149 -8.78 0.84 12.04
N HIS A 150 -8.16 0.92 10.86
CA HIS A 150 -7.78 2.17 10.22
C HIS A 150 -8.69 2.49 9.03
N SER A 151 -9.17 3.73 8.94
CA SER A 151 -9.98 4.21 7.81
C SER A 151 -11.22 3.32 7.63
N MET A 152 -11.40 2.69 6.46
CA MET A 152 -12.43 1.68 6.23
C MET A 152 -12.44 0.55 7.28
N GLY A 153 -11.27 0.14 7.81
CA GLY A 153 -11.21 -0.85 8.89
C GLY A 153 -11.75 -0.32 10.22
N GLY A 154 -11.69 0.99 10.47
CA GLY A 154 -12.38 1.62 11.61
C GLY A 154 -13.89 1.61 11.42
N ASN A 155 -14.37 1.86 10.19
CA ASN A 155 -15.78 1.67 9.87
C ASN A 155 -16.21 0.20 10.04
N ALA A 156 -15.38 -0.77 9.64
CA ALA A 156 -15.65 -2.19 9.88
C ALA A 156 -15.69 -2.54 11.38
N ALA A 157 -14.86 -1.89 12.21
CA ALA A 157 -14.93 -2.01 13.66
C ALA A 157 -16.25 -1.47 14.23
N ASN A 158 -16.72 -0.31 13.75
CA ASN A 158 -18.05 0.23 14.07
C ASN A 158 -19.18 -0.72 13.63
N SER A 159 -19.13 -1.21 12.39
CA SER A 159 -20.11 -2.17 11.87
C SER A 159 -20.10 -3.50 12.64
N SER A 160 -18.94 -3.90 13.18
CA SER A 160 -18.85 -5.08 14.04
C SER A 160 -19.59 -4.89 15.36
N VAL A 161 -19.64 -3.67 15.92
CA VAL A 161 -20.47 -3.37 17.12
C VAL A 161 -21.95 -3.58 16.80
N ILE A 162 -22.41 -3.03 15.67
CA ILE A 162 -23.81 -3.16 15.23
C ILE A 162 -24.17 -4.64 15.00
N ALA A 163 -23.28 -5.40 14.36
CA ALA A 163 -23.49 -6.84 14.11
C ALA A 163 -23.47 -7.67 15.40
N ASP A 164 -22.61 -7.33 16.37
CA ASP A 164 -22.52 -7.96 17.68
C ASP A 164 -23.81 -7.77 18.50
N ASP A 165 -24.35 -6.54 18.51
CA ASP A 165 -25.62 -6.21 19.16
C ASP A 165 -26.79 -6.92 18.48
N ALA A 166 -26.83 -6.93 17.14
CA ALA A 166 -27.88 -7.61 16.38
C ALA A 166 -27.87 -9.14 16.58
N ALA A 167 -26.70 -9.73 16.81
CA ALA A 167 -26.56 -11.16 17.10
C ALA A 167 -26.90 -11.52 18.56
N GLY A 168 -26.89 -10.54 19.47
CA GLY A 168 -27.09 -10.76 20.91
C GLY A 168 -25.95 -11.53 21.60
N ASN A 169 -24.78 -11.64 20.95
CA ASN A 169 -23.63 -12.35 21.49
C ASN A 169 -22.86 -11.49 22.51
N HIS A 170 -22.87 -10.17 22.32
CA HIS A 170 -22.17 -9.18 23.15
C HIS A 170 -20.69 -9.53 23.40
N LEU A 171 -19.99 -9.99 22.36
CA LEU A 171 -18.57 -10.37 22.44
C LEU A 171 -17.67 -9.13 22.56
N VAL A 172 -18.00 -8.05 21.84
CA VAL A 172 -17.12 -6.88 21.73
C VAL A 172 -17.22 -6.05 23.00
N SER A 173 -16.09 -5.85 23.69
CA SER A 173 -16.00 -5.07 24.93
C SER A 173 -15.28 -3.72 24.76
N ALA A 174 -14.48 -3.56 23.70
CA ALA A 174 -13.77 -2.31 23.44
C ALA A 174 -13.58 -2.04 21.94
N VAL A 175 -13.53 -0.76 21.56
CA VAL A 175 -13.36 -0.30 20.17
C VAL A 175 -12.24 0.72 20.08
N TYR A 176 -11.34 0.60 19.10
CA TYR A 176 -10.36 1.65 18.82
C TYR A 176 -10.34 2.06 17.35
N LEU A 177 -10.73 3.30 17.07
CA LEU A 177 -10.86 3.84 15.72
C LEU A 177 -9.62 4.65 15.34
N VAL A 178 -8.99 4.30 14.22
CA VAL A 178 -7.83 5.03 13.71
C VAL A 178 -8.21 5.75 12.42
N SER A 179 -8.21 7.09 12.45
CA SER A 179 -8.56 7.92 11.28
C SER A 179 -9.89 7.49 10.64
N SER A 180 -10.92 7.33 11.47
CA SER A 180 -12.27 6.93 11.11
C SER A 180 -13.25 7.59 12.08
N ASP A 181 -14.41 8.00 11.58
CA ASP A 181 -15.43 8.65 12.40
C ASP A 181 -16.13 7.65 13.35
N PRO A 182 -16.29 8.00 14.64
CA PRO A 182 -17.19 7.28 15.54
C PRO A 182 -18.64 7.23 15.06
N LEU A 183 -19.37 6.22 15.54
CA LEU A 183 -20.83 6.24 15.58
C LEU A 183 -21.30 7.38 16.51
N TYR A 184 -21.97 8.38 15.94
CA TYR A 184 -22.47 9.54 16.68
C TYR A 184 -23.99 9.54 16.85
N ARG A 185 -24.73 9.06 15.85
CA ARG A 185 -26.17 9.31 15.71
C ARG A 185 -26.93 8.04 15.39
N ASN A 186 -28.13 7.91 15.98
CA ASN A 186 -29.08 6.83 15.70
C ASN A 186 -29.75 6.97 14.32
N ALA A 187 -30.69 6.07 14.01
CA ALA A 187 -31.40 6.05 12.73
C ALA A 187 -32.26 7.31 12.50
N GLU A 188 -32.69 7.97 13.57
CA GLU A 188 -33.47 9.20 13.57
C GLU A 188 -32.58 10.45 13.38
N GLY A 189 -31.26 10.30 13.40
CA GLY A 189 -30.28 11.39 13.23
C GLY A 189 -29.94 12.14 14.52
N GLU A 190 -30.41 11.64 15.67
CA GLU A 190 -30.16 12.20 16.99
C GLU A 190 -28.86 11.64 17.57
N PHE A 191 -28.13 12.44 18.35
CA PHE A 191 -26.94 11.96 19.05
C PHE A 191 -27.31 10.90 20.10
N ASP A 192 -26.60 9.77 20.07
CA ASP A 192 -26.91 8.60 20.89
C ASP A 192 -25.66 7.77 21.25
N ASN A 193 -25.75 6.94 22.29
CA ASN A 193 -24.68 6.03 22.70
C ASN A 193 -24.82 4.65 22.02
N LEU A 194 -24.44 4.59 20.75
CA LEU A 194 -24.47 3.36 19.97
C LEU A 194 -23.43 2.30 20.38
N TYR A 195 -22.53 2.62 21.29
CA TYR A 195 -21.53 1.68 21.79
C TYR A 195 -21.96 0.96 23.07
N GLY A 196 -23.05 1.38 23.71
CA GLY A 196 -23.52 0.79 24.96
C GLY A 196 -22.46 0.85 26.06
N ASP A 197 -22.21 -0.30 26.67
CA ASP A 197 -21.25 -0.54 27.76
C ASP A 197 -19.80 -0.81 27.29
N ARG A 198 -19.47 -0.45 26.05
CA ARG A 198 -18.13 -0.64 25.48
C ARG A 198 -17.25 0.57 25.70
N SER A 199 -15.97 0.35 25.99
CA SER A 199 -14.94 1.39 26.00
C SER A 199 -14.52 1.75 24.57
N VAL A 200 -14.32 3.04 24.26
CA VAL A 200 -14.00 3.48 22.89
C VAL A 200 -12.87 4.50 22.86
N GLY A 201 -11.86 4.25 22.04
CA GLY A 201 -10.80 5.20 21.74
C GLY A 201 -10.83 5.67 20.29
N LEU A 202 -10.40 6.90 20.07
CA LEU A 202 -10.29 7.53 18.76
C LEU A 202 -8.89 8.11 18.56
N TYR A 203 -8.24 7.75 17.47
CA TYR A 203 -7.04 8.40 16.97
C TYR A 203 -7.41 9.38 15.84
N TYR A 204 -7.53 10.66 16.21
CA TYR A 204 -7.89 11.76 15.35
C TYR A 204 -6.66 12.36 14.64
N THR A 205 -6.67 12.31 13.31
CA THR A 205 -5.64 12.85 12.44
C THR A 205 -6.00 14.25 11.95
N LEU A 206 -5.17 15.25 12.26
CA LEU A 206 -5.47 16.66 11.99
C LEU A 206 -5.55 16.99 10.48
N TYR A 207 -4.73 16.32 9.67
CA TYR A 207 -4.69 16.51 8.22
C TYR A 207 -5.42 15.39 7.47
N ASP A 208 -6.52 14.93 8.04
CA ASP A 208 -7.41 13.96 7.43
C ASP A 208 -8.36 14.63 6.45
N HIS A 209 -8.24 14.26 5.18
CA HIS A 209 -9.09 14.78 4.10
C HIS A 209 -10.21 13.80 3.74
N VAL A 210 -10.37 12.73 4.52
CA VAL A 210 -11.34 11.64 4.33
C VAL A 210 -12.42 11.68 5.40
N TYR A 211 -12.04 11.86 6.67
CA TYR A 211 -12.94 11.84 7.84
C TYR A 211 -12.94 13.16 8.61
N PHE A 212 -13.80 13.24 9.64
CA PHE A 212 -13.88 14.33 10.64
C PHE A 212 -14.38 15.69 10.14
N ALA A 213 -14.62 15.84 8.83
CA ALA A 213 -15.36 16.98 8.30
C ALA A 213 -16.85 16.84 8.64
N THR A 214 -17.45 17.89 9.21
CA THR A 214 -18.83 17.88 9.70
C THR A 214 -19.50 19.24 9.44
N LYS A 215 -20.59 19.56 10.13
CA LYS A 215 -21.29 20.85 10.08
C LYS A 215 -21.41 21.46 11.47
N ASP A 216 -21.45 22.78 11.56
CA ASP A 216 -21.78 23.49 12.80
C ASP A 216 -23.30 23.50 13.08
N GLU A 217 -23.70 24.14 14.19
CA GLU A 217 -25.11 24.24 14.62
C GLU A 217 -26.02 24.97 13.61
N ASN A 218 -25.44 25.82 12.76
CA ASN A 218 -26.14 26.54 11.71
C ASN A 218 -26.12 25.78 10.36
N GLY A 219 -25.55 24.58 10.34
CA GLY A 219 -25.39 23.75 9.14
C GLY A 219 -24.23 24.18 8.23
N ALA A 220 -23.37 25.11 8.66
CA ALA A 220 -22.22 25.54 7.89
C ALA A 220 -21.12 24.46 7.91
N PRO A 221 -20.38 24.23 6.80
CA PRO A 221 -19.32 23.23 6.75
C PRO A 221 -18.20 23.53 7.77
N MET A 222 -17.80 22.49 8.49
CA MET A 222 -16.71 22.51 9.46
C MET A 222 -15.64 21.50 9.00
N ASN A 223 -14.40 21.96 8.88
CA ASN A 223 -13.33 21.10 8.38
C ASN A 223 -12.82 20.12 9.45
N ALA A 224 -12.07 19.12 9.01
CA ALA A 224 -11.47 18.13 9.90
C ALA A 224 -10.68 18.79 11.04
N GLN A 225 -9.93 19.87 10.78
CA GLN A 225 -9.11 20.55 11.79
C GLN A 225 -9.90 21.08 12.99
N GLN A 226 -11.20 21.38 12.78
CA GLN A 226 -12.12 21.89 13.78
C GLN A 226 -12.90 20.77 14.51
N TYR A 227 -12.65 19.51 14.20
CA TYR A 227 -13.39 18.38 14.77
C TYR A 227 -13.53 18.42 16.30
N LEU A 228 -12.47 18.75 17.04
CA LEU A 228 -12.51 18.77 18.50
C LEU A 228 -13.45 19.84 19.10
N THR A 229 -13.88 20.83 18.32
CA THR A 229 -14.86 21.83 18.74
C THR A 229 -16.30 21.46 18.39
N SER A 230 -16.49 20.39 17.61
CA SER A 230 -17.79 19.94 17.10
C SER A 230 -18.67 19.31 18.17
N ASN A 231 -19.98 19.31 17.92
CA ASN A 231 -20.93 18.60 18.77
C ASN A 231 -20.75 17.08 18.66
N GLU A 232 -20.28 16.56 17.53
CA GLU A 232 -19.89 15.16 17.39
C GLU A 232 -18.79 14.75 18.39
N ALA A 233 -17.69 15.52 18.47
CA ALA A 233 -16.60 15.22 19.41
C ALA A 233 -17.04 15.38 20.87
N LYS A 234 -17.84 16.41 21.18
CA LYS A 234 -18.37 16.64 22.53
C LYS A 234 -19.34 15.54 22.96
N SER A 235 -20.26 15.12 22.08
CA SER A 235 -21.19 14.02 22.34
C SER A 235 -20.44 12.70 22.55
N PHE A 236 -19.42 12.42 21.73
CA PHE A 236 -18.59 11.22 21.87
C PHE A 236 -17.93 11.10 23.25
N VAL A 237 -17.26 12.15 23.74
CA VAL A 237 -16.60 12.11 25.06
C VAL A 237 -17.59 12.16 26.23
N GLN A 238 -18.81 12.63 25.99
CA GLN A 238 -19.93 12.63 26.94
C GLN A 238 -20.86 11.42 26.75
N PHE A 239 -20.37 10.34 26.15
CA PHE A 239 -21.07 9.07 26.03
C PHE A 239 -22.45 9.18 25.35
N GLY A 240 -22.51 9.86 24.20
CA GLY A 240 -23.71 9.95 23.37
C GLY A 240 -24.73 10.99 23.84
N ALA A 241 -24.31 11.97 24.64
CA ALA A 241 -25.21 13.03 25.12
C ALA A 241 -25.92 13.74 23.96
N SER A 242 -27.26 13.75 23.98
CA SER A 242 -28.07 14.33 22.90
C SER A 242 -27.91 15.85 22.77
N ASN A 243 -27.70 16.52 23.90
CA ASN A 243 -27.33 17.94 24.00
C ASN A 243 -26.02 18.05 24.79
N PRO A 244 -24.87 17.82 24.14
CA PRO A 244 -23.60 17.81 24.84
C PRO A 244 -23.30 19.20 25.40
N LYS A 245 -22.79 19.26 26.63
CA LYS A 245 -22.37 20.52 27.23
C LYS A 245 -21.24 21.13 26.41
N ASP A 246 -21.18 22.46 26.39
CA ASP A 246 -20.09 23.21 25.76
C ASP A 246 -18.82 23.16 26.63
N GLU A 247 -18.28 21.96 26.82
CA GLU A 247 -17.03 21.71 27.50
C GLU A 247 -15.94 21.40 26.47
N GLN A 248 -14.73 21.91 26.72
CA GLN A 248 -13.60 21.68 25.85
C GLN A 248 -13.21 20.19 25.85
N VAL A 249 -13.21 19.57 24.67
CA VAL A 249 -12.65 18.23 24.46
C VAL A 249 -11.14 18.27 24.67
N ARG A 250 -10.65 17.47 25.63
CA ARG A 250 -9.24 17.40 26.04
C ARG A 250 -8.59 16.18 25.41
N VAL A 251 -7.64 16.43 24.51
CA VAL A 251 -6.84 15.37 23.87
C VAL A 251 -6.05 14.59 24.92
N GLY A 252 -6.07 13.26 24.81
CA GLY A 252 -5.38 12.34 25.72
C GLY A 252 -6.02 12.21 27.10
N HIS A 253 -7.15 12.89 27.36
CA HIS A 253 -7.89 12.71 28.59
C HIS A 253 -8.78 11.48 28.51
N THR A 254 -8.73 10.64 29.56
CA THR A 254 -9.62 9.49 29.71
C THR A 254 -10.90 9.92 30.43
N TYR A 255 -11.97 10.06 29.66
CA TYR A 255 -13.31 10.28 30.18
C TYR A 255 -13.88 8.95 30.66
N LYS A 256 -14.53 8.93 31.82
CA LYS A 256 -15.06 7.70 32.44
C LYS A 256 -16.51 7.87 32.85
N THR A 257 -17.29 6.80 32.74
CA THR A 257 -18.61 6.70 33.34
C THR A 257 -18.91 5.23 33.67
N VAL A 258 -20.05 4.97 34.32
CA VAL A 258 -20.55 3.62 34.58
C VAL A 258 -21.81 3.38 33.75
N ILE A 259 -21.81 2.36 32.91
CA ILE A 259 -22.95 1.91 32.08
C ILE A 259 -23.18 0.43 32.39
N ASP A 260 -24.41 0.07 32.74
CA ASP A 260 -24.79 -1.31 33.09
C ASP A 260 -23.87 -1.97 34.14
N GLY A 261 -23.36 -1.17 35.07
CA GLY A 261 -22.47 -1.61 36.15
C GLY A 261 -21.00 -1.78 35.74
N LYS A 262 -20.62 -1.50 34.48
CA LYS A 262 -19.23 -1.52 34.00
C LYS A 262 -18.66 -0.12 33.92
N GLU A 263 -17.43 0.06 34.39
CA GLU A 263 -16.67 1.29 34.12
C GLU A 263 -16.24 1.29 32.65
N VAL A 264 -16.63 2.32 31.91
CA VAL A 264 -16.33 2.47 30.49
C VAL A 264 -15.63 3.78 30.23
N ILE A 265 -14.75 3.79 29.21
CA ILE A 265 -13.94 4.96 28.89
C ILE A 265 -14.18 5.51 27.49
N ARG A 266 -13.94 6.81 27.33
CA ARG A 266 -13.77 7.49 26.04
C ARG A 266 -12.43 8.22 26.04
N ILE A 267 -11.67 8.07 24.97
CA ILE A 267 -10.40 8.81 24.79
C ILE A 267 -10.26 9.28 23.34
N ILE A 268 -9.77 10.51 23.16
CA ILE A 268 -9.36 11.03 21.85
C ILE A 268 -7.87 11.33 21.90
N ASN A 269 -7.08 10.58 21.14
CA ASN A 269 -5.70 10.91 20.83
C ASN A 269 -5.66 11.74 19.54
N LYS A 270 -4.74 12.71 19.44
CA LYS A 270 -4.59 13.57 18.26
C LYS A 270 -3.17 13.46 17.71
N ALA A 271 -3.04 13.48 16.38
CA ALA A 271 -1.75 13.67 15.71
C ALA A 271 -1.82 14.66 14.54
N GLU A 272 -0.71 15.37 14.32
CA GLU A 272 -0.51 16.28 13.20
C GLU A 272 -0.01 15.53 11.96
N GLU A 273 -0.84 14.62 11.46
CA GLU A 273 -0.50 13.76 10.33
C GLU A 273 -1.66 13.60 9.35
N ILE A 274 -1.32 13.13 8.14
CA ILE A 274 -2.26 12.89 7.05
C ILE A 274 -2.96 11.53 7.20
N HIS A 275 -4.15 11.41 6.61
CA HIS A 275 -4.98 10.21 6.66
C HIS A 275 -4.23 8.87 6.54
N PRO A 276 -3.37 8.61 5.52
CA PRO A 276 -2.74 7.30 5.40
C PRO A 276 -1.61 7.04 6.41
N HIS A 277 -1.05 8.08 7.07
CA HIS A 277 0.17 7.95 7.88
C HIS A 277 0.12 6.89 9.00
N PRO A 278 -1.01 6.67 9.72
CA PRO A 278 -1.16 5.58 10.69
C PRO A 278 -0.83 4.18 10.18
N GLN A 279 -1.00 3.92 8.88
CA GLN A 279 -0.61 2.66 8.26
C GLN A 279 0.92 2.46 8.25
N GLY A 280 1.70 3.54 8.18
CA GLY A 280 3.16 3.51 8.06
C GLY A 280 3.91 3.40 9.38
N GLY A 281 3.19 3.36 10.50
CA GLY A 281 3.76 3.30 11.84
C GLY A 281 3.92 4.68 12.47
N SER A 282 2.78 5.27 12.85
CA SER A 282 2.69 6.53 13.58
C SER A 282 2.45 6.33 15.08
N GLY A 283 2.11 7.40 15.80
CA GLY A 283 1.66 7.33 17.18
C GLY A 283 0.35 6.54 17.36
N ALA A 284 -0.40 6.28 16.29
CA ALA A 284 -1.62 5.47 16.31
C ALA A 284 -1.39 4.09 16.89
N LEU A 285 -0.29 3.43 16.49
CA LEU A 285 0.07 2.12 17.00
C LEU A 285 0.31 2.13 18.52
N ALA A 286 1.02 3.13 19.02
CA ALA A 286 1.26 3.25 20.46
C ALA A 286 -0.06 3.50 21.20
N ALA A 287 -0.90 4.39 20.68
CA ALA A 287 -2.16 4.75 21.30
C ALA A 287 -3.18 3.60 21.30
N SER A 288 -3.28 2.82 20.22
CA SER A 288 -4.11 1.60 20.19
C SER A 288 -3.63 0.56 21.21
N VAL A 289 -2.32 0.35 21.30
CA VAL A 289 -1.72 -0.57 22.26
C VAL A 289 -1.98 -0.13 23.70
N ASP A 290 -1.75 1.14 24.02
CA ASP A 290 -1.99 1.68 25.37
C ASP A 290 -3.48 1.60 25.72
N PHE A 291 -4.38 1.95 24.80
CA PHE A 291 -5.83 1.85 25.03
C PHE A 291 -6.28 0.43 25.40
N PHE A 292 -5.84 -0.59 24.66
CA PHE A 292 -6.23 -1.97 24.97
C PHE A 292 -5.59 -2.48 26.27
N GLN A 293 -4.37 -2.04 26.59
CA GLN A 293 -3.74 -2.37 27.88
C GLN A 293 -4.40 -1.67 29.08
N ASP A 294 -5.02 -0.52 28.86
CA ASP A 294 -5.73 0.22 29.91
C ASP A 294 -7.19 -0.27 30.08
N THR A 295 -7.75 -0.90 29.05
CA THR A 295 -9.15 -1.39 29.04
C THR A 295 -9.25 -2.87 29.41
N PHE A 296 -8.21 -3.66 29.12
CA PHE A 296 -8.14 -5.09 29.39
C PHE A 296 -7.01 -5.41 30.36
N GLU A 297 -7.09 -6.54 31.05
CA GLU A 297 -6.00 -7.09 31.84
C GLU A 297 -4.86 -7.55 30.91
N ALA A 298 -3.93 -6.63 30.63
CA ALA A 298 -2.78 -6.89 29.77
C ALA A 298 -1.87 -7.99 30.39
N PRO A 299 -1.68 -9.15 29.72
CA PRO A 299 -0.89 -10.23 30.30
C PRO A 299 0.58 -9.86 30.53
N HIS A 300 1.14 -9.02 29.68
CA HIS A 300 2.49 -8.51 29.80
C HIS A 300 2.55 -7.05 29.37
N TYR A 301 2.31 -6.15 30.33
CA TYR A 301 2.30 -4.71 30.08
C TYR A 301 3.66 -4.22 29.57
N ILE A 302 3.66 -3.58 28.40
CA ILE A 302 4.80 -2.84 27.84
C ILE A 302 4.24 -1.52 27.33
N VAL A 303 4.78 -0.39 27.80
CA VAL A 303 4.35 0.93 27.31
C VAL A 303 4.34 0.99 25.78
N GLY A 304 3.27 1.53 25.20
CA GLY A 304 2.97 1.44 23.77
C GLY A 304 4.04 2.05 22.86
N THR A 305 4.85 2.98 23.38
CA THR A 305 5.98 3.59 22.65
C THR A 305 7.20 2.68 22.51
N LEU A 306 7.32 1.62 23.33
CA LEU A 306 8.39 0.62 23.21
C LEU A 306 8.00 -0.45 22.18
N GLN A 307 8.52 -0.25 20.96
CA GLN A 307 8.13 -1.01 19.76
C GLN A 307 9.35 -1.55 19.03
N ILE A 308 9.21 -2.72 18.40
CA ILE A 308 10.23 -3.37 17.56
C ILE A 308 9.85 -3.50 16.09
N TRP A 309 8.60 -3.20 15.71
CA TRP A 309 8.11 -3.35 14.33
C TRP A 309 8.99 -2.62 13.29
N LYS A 310 9.67 -1.52 13.66
CA LYS A 310 10.56 -0.77 12.76
C LYS A 310 11.68 -1.65 12.19
N PHE A 311 12.19 -2.58 13.00
CA PHE A 311 13.20 -3.54 12.57
C PHE A 311 12.62 -4.58 11.61
N TYR A 312 11.39 -5.06 11.86
CA TYR A 312 10.66 -5.91 10.91
C TYR A 312 10.49 -5.22 9.56
N SER A 313 10.01 -3.97 9.54
CA SER A 313 9.83 -3.19 8.31
C SER A 313 11.14 -2.94 7.58
N ALA A 314 12.24 -2.62 8.30
CA ALA A 314 13.55 -2.44 7.69
C ALA A 314 14.06 -3.72 7.00
N LEU A 315 13.86 -4.88 7.63
CA LEU A 315 14.24 -6.17 7.07
C LEU A 315 13.35 -6.56 5.89
N SER A 316 12.03 -6.36 5.98
CA SER A 316 11.10 -6.59 4.86
C SER A 316 11.44 -5.72 3.64
N LEU A 317 11.70 -4.43 3.85
CA LEU A 317 12.12 -3.51 2.79
C LEU A 317 13.48 -3.89 2.20
N THR A 318 14.42 -4.36 3.03
CA THR A 318 15.72 -4.85 2.54
C THR A 318 15.56 -6.13 1.73
N ALA A 319 14.65 -7.03 2.12
CA ALA A 319 14.31 -8.23 1.35
C ALA A 319 13.65 -7.88 0.01
N LEU A 320 12.81 -6.84 -0.06
CA LEU A 320 12.27 -6.31 -1.32
C LEU A 320 13.39 -5.86 -2.26
N PHE A 321 14.34 -5.04 -1.78
CA PHE A 321 15.50 -4.65 -2.58
C PHE A 321 16.39 -5.84 -2.95
N GLY A 322 16.49 -6.83 -2.06
CA GLY A 322 17.13 -8.11 -2.32
C GLY A 322 16.48 -8.86 -3.49
N ALA A 323 15.15 -8.95 -3.54
CA ALA A 323 14.39 -9.55 -4.63
C ALA A 323 14.64 -8.82 -5.97
N LEU A 324 14.64 -7.48 -5.97
CA LEU A 324 14.98 -6.68 -7.15
C LEU A 324 16.45 -6.89 -7.58
N ALA A 325 17.37 -7.04 -6.62
CA ALA A 325 18.76 -7.35 -6.91
C ALA A 325 18.91 -8.77 -7.51
N ILE A 326 18.16 -9.76 -7.04
CA ILE A 326 18.08 -11.11 -7.62
C ILE A 326 17.64 -11.00 -9.08
N CYS A 327 16.59 -10.23 -9.38
CA CYS A 327 16.15 -9.97 -10.76
C CYS A 327 17.29 -9.43 -11.64
N ILE A 328 17.98 -8.38 -11.18
CA ILE A 328 19.09 -7.76 -11.91
C ILE A 328 20.23 -8.76 -12.16
N PHE A 329 20.66 -9.49 -11.12
CA PHE A 329 21.79 -10.41 -11.23
C PHE A 329 21.44 -11.72 -11.94
N THR A 330 20.17 -12.12 -11.97
CA THR A 330 19.66 -13.20 -12.82
C THR A 330 19.89 -12.84 -14.28
N VAL A 331 19.47 -11.64 -14.72
CA VAL A 331 19.75 -11.15 -16.07
C VAL A 331 21.26 -11.10 -16.34
N ALA A 332 22.02 -10.46 -15.44
CA ALA A 332 23.47 -10.29 -15.59
C ALA A 332 24.25 -11.62 -15.67
N THR A 333 23.72 -12.68 -15.07
CA THR A 333 24.30 -14.02 -15.10
C THR A 333 23.89 -14.77 -16.37
N LEU A 334 22.59 -14.75 -16.70
CA LEU A 334 22.05 -15.53 -17.81
C LEU A 334 22.54 -15.04 -19.17
N VAL A 335 22.72 -13.73 -19.38
CA VAL A 335 23.29 -13.19 -20.63
C VAL A 335 24.70 -13.71 -20.93
N LYS A 336 25.41 -14.26 -19.95
CA LYS A 336 26.75 -14.86 -20.15
C LYS A 336 26.71 -16.33 -20.57
N THR A 337 25.53 -16.95 -20.56
CA THR A 337 25.34 -18.33 -21.02
C THR A 337 25.34 -18.41 -22.54
N LYS A 338 25.68 -19.58 -23.09
CA LYS A 338 25.70 -19.79 -24.56
C LYS A 338 24.38 -19.42 -25.24
N PHE A 339 23.24 -19.71 -24.58
CA PHE A 339 21.92 -19.49 -25.16
C PHE A 339 21.58 -17.99 -25.29
N PHE A 340 21.84 -17.20 -24.25
CA PHE A 340 21.53 -15.76 -24.20
C PHE A 340 22.71 -14.85 -24.60
N ALA A 341 23.86 -15.40 -24.98
CA ALA A 341 25.07 -14.63 -25.29
C ALA A 341 24.86 -13.52 -26.35
N SER A 342 23.93 -13.73 -27.30
CA SER A 342 23.59 -12.73 -28.32
C SER A 342 22.93 -11.46 -27.74
N LEU A 343 22.38 -11.53 -26.53
CA LEU A 343 21.74 -10.40 -25.84
C LEU A 343 22.72 -9.59 -24.98
N LYS A 344 23.91 -10.15 -24.70
CA LYS A 344 24.89 -9.58 -23.77
C LYS A 344 25.37 -8.22 -24.26
N ALA A 345 25.36 -7.23 -23.36
CA ALA A 345 26.00 -5.94 -23.63
C ALA A 345 27.50 -6.05 -23.90
N GLU A 346 28.03 -5.09 -24.67
CA GLU A 346 29.47 -4.87 -24.78
C GLU A 346 30.10 -4.63 -23.41
N ASP A 347 31.30 -5.16 -23.20
CA ASP A 347 32.02 -4.98 -21.94
C ASP A 347 32.34 -3.49 -21.75
N ASN A 348 32.05 -2.96 -20.56
CA ASN A 348 32.19 -1.53 -20.20
C ASN A 348 31.28 -0.55 -20.97
N LYS A 349 30.12 -0.97 -21.49
CA LYS A 349 29.11 -0.09 -22.12
C LYS A 349 28.96 1.26 -21.39
N GLN A 350 29.46 2.33 -21.99
CA GLN A 350 29.43 3.69 -21.44
C GLN A 350 28.23 4.47 -21.97
N LEU A 351 27.83 5.50 -21.23
CA LEU A 351 26.92 6.53 -21.76
C LEU A 351 27.59 7.23 -22.95
N ARG A 352 26.80 7.58 -23.96
CA ARG A 352 27.28 8.41 -25.06
C ARG A 352 27.74 9.79 -24.55
N PRO A 353 28.64 10.48 -25.27
CA PRO A 353 29.04 11.85 -24.93
C PRO A 353 27.83 12.78 -24.80
N ALA A 354 28.01 13.88 -24.06
CA ALA A 354 26.95 14.87 -23.92
C ALA A 354 26.59 15.46 -25.29
N PRO A 355 25.29 15.68 -25.56
CA PRO A 355 24.87 16.24 -26.84
C PRO A 355 25.40 17.67 -27.01
N ASN A 356 25.47 18.12 -28.26
CA ASN A 356 25.80 19.51 -28.58
C ASN A 356 24.72 20.48 -28.07
N LYS A 357 24.92 21.80 -28.23
CA LYS A 357 23.99 22.84 -27.73
C LYS A 357 22.53 22.59 -28.15
N GLN A 358 22.31 22.26 -29.43
CA GLN A 358 20.97 21.98 -29.95
C GLN A 358 20.35 20.73 -29.33
N GLY A 359 21.13 19.65 -29.20
CA GLY A 359 20.67 18.41 -28.57
C GLY A 359 20.36 18.59 -27.08
N LYS A 360 21.11 19.44 -26.36
CA LYS A 360 20.79 19.80 -24.97
C LYS A 360 19.47 20.56 -24.85
N ILE A 361 19.22 21.51 -25.75
CA ILE A 361 17.94 22.24 -25.78
C ILE A 361 16.78 21.26 -26.04
N CYS A 362 16.93 20.39 -27.05
CA CYS A 362 15.93 19.37 -27.37
C CYS A 362 15.68 18.43 -26.17
N PHE A 363 16.74 17.96 -25.51
CA PHE A 363 16.65 17.14 -24.31
C PHE A 363 15.83 17.79 -23.19
N TRP A 364 16.13 19.05 -22.85
CA TRP A 364 15.42 19.75 -21.79
C TRP A 364 13.96 20.03 -22.12
N ILE A 365 13.67 20.49 -23.35
CA ILE A 365 12.29 20.71 -23.80
C ILE A 365 11.47 19.43 -23.68
N LEU A 366 11.99 18.30 -24.17
CA LEU A 366 11.28 17.03 -24.13
C LEU A 366 11.18 16.47 -22.70
N THR A 367 12.18 16.66 -21.86
CA THR A 367 12.12 16.24 -20.44
C THR A 367 11.03 17.01 -19.71
N ILE A 368 10.99 18.35 -19.86
CA ILE A 368 9.95 19.20 -19.26
C ILE A 368 8.57 18.85 -19.81
N ALA A 369 8.46 18.62 -21.13
CA ALA A 369 7.21 18.21 -21.76
C ALA A 369 6.68 16.89 -21.20
N ASN A 370 7.54 15.88 -21.00
CA ASN A 370 7.15 14.61 -20.39
C ASN A 370 6.69 14.78 -18.93
N CYS A 371 7.41 15.57 -18.12
CA CYS A 371 6.99 15.87 -16.76
C CYS A 371 5.64 16.61 -16.70
N ALA A 372 5.46 17.62 -17.55
CA ALA A 372 4.22 18.38 -17.65
C ALA A 372 3.05 17.49 -18.12
N PHE A 373 3.29 16.63 -19.12
CA PHE A 373 2.29 15.68 -19.58
C PHE A 373 1.90 14.69 -18.49
N ALA A 374 2.86 14.14 -17.73
CA ALA A 374 2.57 13.25 -16.61
C ALA A 374 1.69 13.92 -15.55
N PHE A 375 1.98 15.18 -15.20
CA PHE A 375 1.20 15.96 -14.25
C PHE A 375 -0.23 16.25 -14.75
N ILE A 376 -0.36 16.67 -16.01
CA ILE A 376 -1.66 17.04 -16.62
C ILE A 376 -2.52 15.79 -16.86
N SER A 377 -1.93 14.72 -17.39
CA SER A 377 -2.66 13.51 -17.80
C SER A 377 -3.37 12.83 -16.62
N VAL A 378 -2.73 12.69 -15.46
CA VAL A 378 -3.41 12.11 -14.28
C VAL A 378 -4.55 13.02 -13.80
N SER A 379 -4.34 14.34 -13.82
CA SER A 379 -5.39 15.30 -13.44
C SER A 379 -6.59 15.22 -14.38
N LEU A 380 -6.35 15.05 -15.69
CA LEU A 380 -7.41 14.85 -16.69
C LEU A 380 -8.12 13.49 -16.54
N ILE A 381 -7.40 12.42 -16.21
CA ILE A 381 -8.01 11.11 -15.92
C ILE A 381 -9.04 11.25 -14.80
N PHE A 382 -8.69 11.93 -13.71
CA PHE A 382 -9.64 12.18 -12.62
C PHE A 382 -10.77 13.14 -13.01
N ALA A 383 -10.45 14.26 -13.69
CA ALA A 383 -11.43 15.28 -14.07
C ALA A 383 -12.52 14.74 -15.02
N ASN A 384 -12.21 13.71 -15.80
CA ASN A 384 -13.15 13.07 -16.72
C ASN A 384 -13.82 11.81 -16.13
N GLY A 385 -13.70 11.58 -14.81
CA GLY A 385 -14.31 10.45 -14.12
C GLY A 385 -13.60 9.09 -14.30
N TYR A 386 -12.57 9.01 -15.16
CA TYR A 386 -11.79 7.79 -15.35
C TYR A 386 -10.97 7.38 -14.12
N GLY A 387 -10.81 8.28 -13.15
CA GLY A 387 -10.22 7.97 -11.85
C GLY A 387 -11.07 7.06 -10.96
N PHE A 388 -12.35 6.89 -11.28
CA PHE A 388 -13.30 6.04 -10.54
C PHE A 388 -13.94 4.96 -11.43
N PHE A 389 -13.60 4.94 -12.71
CA PHE A 389 -14.13 4.01 -13.69
C PHE A 389 -13.74 2.55 -13.42
N ARG A 390 -14.68 1.63 -13.70
CA ARG A 390 -14.50 0.17 -13.66
C ARG A 390 -15.39 -0.51 -14.69
N THR A 391 -15.01 -1.71 -15.11
CA THR A 391 -15.85 -2.61 -15.93
C THR A 391 -15.64 -4.05 -15.50
N MET A 392 -16.43 -4.97 -16.06
CA MET A 392 -16.21 -6.42 -15.93
C MET A 392 -14.80 -6.86 -16.34
N ILE A 393 -14.19 -6.16 -17.30
CA ILE A 393 -12.84 -6.47 -17.78
C ILE A 393 -11.79 -5.74 -16.92
N LEU A 394 -12.09 -4.52 -16.48
CA LEU A 394 -11.20 -3.68 -15.69
C LEU A 394 -11.81 -3.41 -14.30
N PRO A 395 -11.86 -4.42 -13.41
CA PRO A 395 -12.56 -4.31 -12.11
C PRO A 395 -11.74 -3.56 -11.05
N GLN A 396 -10.43 -3.45 -11.25
CA GLN A 396 -9.42 -2.75 -10.47
C GLN A 396 -9.55 -1.23 -10.40
N GLN A 397 -10.40 -0.58 -9.58
CA GLN A 397 -10.52 0.91 -9.64
C GLN A 397 -9.16 1.62 -9.53
N THR A 398 -8.40 1.35 -8.47
CA THR A 398 -7.11 2.03 -8.28
C THR A 398 -6.10 1.59 -9.34
N THR A 399 -6.14 0.32 -9.77
CA THR A 399 -5.33 -0.20 -10.88
C THR A 399 -5.64 0.49 -12.21
N ASN A 400 -6.90 0.85 -12.47
CA ASN A 400 -7.33 1.56 -13.68
C ASN A 400 -6.68 2.93 -13.78
N ILE A 401 -6.62 3.69 -12.67
CA ILE A 401 -5.94 4.99 -12.60
C ILE A 401 -4.51 4.86 -13.12
N TYR A 402 -3.73 3.94 -12.54
CA TYR A 402 -2.33 3.77 -12.89
C TYR A 402 -2.13 3.13 -14.26
N ALA A 403 -3.00 2.22 -14.68
CA ALA A 403 -2.91 1.59 -16.00
C ALA A 403 -3.15 2.63 -17.12
N LEU A 404 -4.20 3.44 -17.00
CA LEU A 404 -4.49 4.51 -17.94
C LEU A 404 -3.37 5.56 -17.95
N TRP A 405 -2.90 5.95 -16.78
CA TRP A 405 -1.81 6.92 -16.65
C TRP A 405 -0.50 6.38 -17.22
N ALA A 406 -0.13 5.14 -16.91
CA ALA A 406 1.05 4.48 -17.46
C ALA A 406 0.96 4.39 -19.00
N CYS A 407 -0.18 3.99 -19.54
CA CYS A 407 -0.38 3.91 -20.99
C CYS A 407 -0.25 5.28 -21.67
N ALA A 408 -0.95 6.30 -21.15
CA ALA A 408 -0.88 7.66 -21.69
C ALA A 408 0.56 8.21 -21.68
N ASN A 409 1.27 8.06 -20.56
CA ASN A 409 2.67 8.49 -20.45
C ASN A 409 3.58 7.67 -21.35
N GLY A 410 3.36 6.36 -21.47
CA GLY A 410 4.13 5.50 -22.35
C GLY A 410 4.02 5.93 -23.81
N ILE A 411 2.80 6.17 -24.29
CA ILE A 411 2.56 6.66 -25.66
C ILE A 411 3.24 8.01 -25.87
N PHE A 412 3.05 8.97 -24.97
CA PHE A 412 3.67 10.30 -25.07
C PHE A 412 5.20 10.24 -25.04
N MET A 413 5.77 9.37 -24.21
CA MET A 413 7.21 9.15 -24.11
C MET A 413 7.78 8.52 -25.40
N LEU A 414 7.04 7.62 -26.06
CA LEU A 414 7.43 7.10 -27.38
C LEU A 414 7.41 8.22 -28.44
N ILE A 415 6.35 9.03 -28.48
CA ILE A 415 6.24 10.17 -29.40
C ILE A 415 7.43 11.12 -29.22
N THR A 416 7.75 11.50 -27.98
CA THR A 416 8.86 12.42 -27.69
C THR A 416 10.22 11.78 -27.98
N SER A 417 10.41 10.48 -27.69
CA SER A 417 11.65 9.75 -27.99
C SER A 417 11.91 9.65 -29.49
N PHE A 418 10.92 9.21 -30.28
CA PHE A 418 11.06 9.15 -31.73
C PHE A 418 11.09 10.54 -32.37
N GLY A 419 10.39 11.52 -31.80
CA GLY A 419 10.54 12.92 -32.16
C GLY A 419 12.00 13.38 -32.02
N SER A 420 12.64 13.07 -30.88
CA SER A 420 14.07 13.35 -30.67
C SER A 420 14.98 12.67 -31.69
N TYR A 421 14.66 11.43 -32.07
CA TYR A 421 15.38 10.71 -33.12
C TYR A 421 15.31 11.45 -34.46
N PHE A 422 14.12 11.79 -34.95
CA PHE A 422 13.96 12.44 -36.26
C PHE A 422 14.46 13.88 -36.28
N LEU A 423 14.26 14.62 -35.19
CA LEU A 423 14.65 16.04 -35.10
C LEU A 423 16.16 16.21 -34.92
N TYR A 424 16.81 15.31 -34.18
CA TYR A 424 18.22 15.43 -33.79
C TYR A 424 19.04 14.16 -34.07
N GLY A 425 18.66 13.02 -33.49
CA GLY A 425 19.49 11.79 -33.49
C GLY A 425 19.93 11.33 -34.88
N LYS A 426 18.98 11.26 -35.83
CA LYS A 426 19.23 10.85 -37.22
C LYS A 426 20.19 11.79 -37.94
N LYS A 427 20.11 13.10 -37.68
CA LYS A 427 21.01 14.11 -38.26
C LYS A 427 22.44 14.01 -37.71
N GLN A 428 22.60 13.39 -36.54
CA GLN A 428 23.90 13.10 -35.92
C GLN A 428 24.40 11.68 -36.24
N GLY A 429 23.82 11.02 -37.25
CA GLY A 429 24.24 9.69 -37.71
C GLY A 429 23.75 8.52 -36.86
N GLN A 430 22.83 8.73 -35.90
CA GLN A 430 22.27 7.61 -35.13
C GLN A 430 21.27 6.81 -35.98
N SER A 431 21.25 5.51 -35.76
CA SER A 431 20.26 4.60 -36.33
C SER A 431 19.42 3.91 -35.24
N LEU A 432 18.26 3.38 -35.62
CA LEU A 432 17.43 2.55 -34.72
C LEU A 432 18.13 1.23 -34.32
N LYS A 433 19.13 0.79 -35.11
CA LYS A 433 19.99 -0.34 -34.75
C LYS A 433 20.93 0.03 -33.61
N ASP A 434 21.50 1.23 -33.61
CA ASP A 434 22.33 1.75 -32.50
C ASP A 434 21.51 1.96 -31.22
N TRP A 435 20.20 2.16 -31.37
CA TRP A 435 19.25 2.21 -30.26
C TRP A 435 18.88 0.83 -29.71
N GLY A 436 19.34 -0.26 -30.33
CA GLY A 436 19.03 -1.63 -29.94
C GLY A 436 17.59 -2.06 -30.27
N LEU A 437 16.89 -1.32 -31.13
CA LEU A 437 15.50 -1.60 -31.51
C LEU A 437 15.41 -2.57 -32.69
N ILE A 438 16.39 -2.54 -33.60
CA ILE A 438 16.44 -3.46 -34.73
C ILE A 438 17.37 -4.63 -34.37
N ILE A 439 16.78 -5.72 -33.91
CA ILE A 439 17.48 -6.97 -33.56
C ILE A 439 16.83 -8.17 -34.27
N PRO A 440 17.54 -9.30 -34.45
CA PRO A 440 16.96 -10.51 -35.03
C PRO A 440 15.75 -10.99 -34.22
N ILE A 441 14.74 -11.55 -34.89
CA ILE A 441 13.53 -12.09 -34.24
C ILE A 441 13.88 -13.11 -33.14
N LYS A 442 14.89 -13.95 -33.38
CA LYS A 442 15.40 -14.89 -32.38
C LYS A 442 15.85 -14.19 -31.09
N ASP A 443 16.46 -13.01 -31.19
CA ASP A 443 16.89 -12.24 -30.02
C ASP A 443 15.74 -11.49 -29.35
N ILE A 444 14.69 -11.12 -30.09
CA ILE A 444 13.42 -10.64 -29.49
C ILE A 444 12.81 -11.75 -28.62
N LEU A 445 12.67 -12.97 -29.15
CA LEU A 445 12.11 -14.10 -28.41
C LEU A 445 12.96 -14.46 -27.18
N LYS A 446 14.29 -14.48 -27.31
CA LYS A 446 15.18 -14.68 -26.16
C LYS A 446 15.07 -13.55 -25.13
N SER A 447 14.86 -12.31 -25.57
CA SER A 447 14.69 -11.15 -24.69
C SER A 447 13.41 -11.27 -23.86
N ILE A 448 12.30 -11.70 -24.48
CA ILE A 448 11.04 -11.98 -23.79
C ILE A 448 11.23 -13.11 -22.78
N LEU A 449 11.83 -14.24 -23.19
CA LEU A 449 12.08 -15.37 -22.30
C LEU A 449 12.95 -14.97 -21.09
N LEU A 450 14.02 -14.22 -21.32
CA LEU A 450 14.90 -13.75 -20.25
C LEU A 450 14.19 -12.79 -19.30
N ALA A 451 13.34 -11.91 -19.83
CA ALA A 451 12.52 -11.02 -19.02
C ALA A 451 11.53 -11.80 -18.14
N ILE A 452 10.87 -12.84 -18.69
CA ILE A 452 9.98 -13.73 -17.93
C ILE A 452 10.74 -14.41 -16.79
N ILE A 453 11.90 -15.00 -17.07
CA ILE A 453 12.73 -15.67 -16.03
C ILE A 453 13.10 -14.67 -14.92
N ALA A 454 13.47 -13.44 -15.28
CA ALA A 454 13.83 -12.42 -14.32
C ALA A 454 12.65 -11.99 -13.45
N VAL A 455 11.47 -11.76 -14.04
CA VAL A 455 10.23 -11.47 -13.29
C VAL A 455 9.89 -12.62 -12.35
N LEU A 456 9.88 -13.86 -12.84
CA LEU A 456 9.62 -15.05 -12.03
C LEU A 456 10.61 -15.20 -10.88
N SER A 457 11.87 -14.79 -11.04
CA SER A 457 12.84 -14.81 -9.95
C SER A 457 12.46 -13.88 -8.79
N THR A 458 11.90 -12.71 -9.08
CA THR A 458 11.34 -11.80 -8.06
C THR A 458 10.09 -12.40 -7.43
N LEU A 459 9.15 -12.87 -8.25
CA LEU A 459 7.88 -13.41 -7.76
C LEU A 459 8.06 -14.68 -6.92
N THR A 460 9.09 -15.47 -7.19
CA THR A 460 9.45 -16.63 -6.36
C THR A 460 9.83 -16.20 -4.94
N VAL A 461 10.60 -15.11 -4.79
CA VAL A 461 10.95 -14.58 -3.46
C VAL A 461 9.70 -14.07 -2.74
N VAL A 462 8.84 -13.35 -3.44
CA VAL A 462 7.56 -12.85 -2.90
C VAL A 462 6.68 -14.02 -2.42
N TYR A 463 6.58 -15.10 -3.21
CA TYR A 463 5.84 -16.29 -2.85
C TYR A 463 6.46 -17.02 -1.63
N ILE A 464 7.78 -17.13 -1.56
CA ILE A 464 8.47 -17.69 -0.40
C ILE A 464 8.19 -16.87 0.86
N ALA A 465 8.22 -15.53 0.76
CA ALA A 465 7.89 -14.64 1.87
C ALA A 465 6.46 -14.89 2.40
N GLY A 466 5.48 -14.96 1.50
CA GLY A 466 4.08 -15.22 1.87
C GLY A 466 3.87 -16.62 2.45
N TYR A 467 4.31 -17.66 1.73
CA TYR A 467 4.04 -19.05 2.07
C TYR A 467 4.82 -19.54 3.29
N VAL A 468 6.13 -19.29 3.34
CA VAL A 468 7.01 -19.83 4.40
C VAL A 468 7.03 -18.92 5.63
N PHE A 469 7.06 -17.61 5.42
CA PHE A 469 7.29 -16.63 6.49
C PHE A 469 6.04 -15.87 6.94
N GLN A 470 4.88 -16.11 6.31
CA GLN A 470 3.60 -15.47 6.62
C GLN A 470 3.67 -13.93 6.58
N MET A 471 4.49 -13.41 5.67
CA MET A 471 4.76 -11.97 5.52
C MET A 471 4.76 -11.56 4.05
N ASP A 472 4.68 -10.27 3.79
CA ASP A 472 4.89 -9.69 2.47
C ASP A 472 6.06 -8.71 2.45
N LEU A 473 6.51 -8.38 1.24
CA LEU A 473 7.68 -7.53 1.01
C LEU A 473 7.24 -6.09 0.83
N ARG A 474 6.80 -5.45 1.92
CA ARG A 474 6.33 -4.08 1.90
C ARG A 474 6.66 -3.28 3.16
N TYR A 475 6.62 -1.98 2.98
CA TYR A 475 6.58 -0.99 4.04
C TYR A 475 5.59 0.10 3.63
N TYR A 476 4.72 0.50 4.55
CA TYR A 476 3.71 1.53 4.32
C TYR A 476 2.80 1.19 3.12
N LEU A 477 2.80 2.01 2.08
CA LEU A 477 2.04 1.81 0.84
C LEU A 477 2.89 1.19 -0.28
N TRP A 478 4.12 0.77 0.01
CA TRP A 478 5.10 0.38 -1.00
C TRP A 478 5.59 -1.03 -0.80
N GLY A 479 5.40 -1.87 -1.82
CA GLY A 479 5.96 -3.21 -1.84
C GLY A 479 5.18 -4.16 -2.71
N ILE A 480 5.54 -5.44 -2.66
CA ILE A 480 4.96 -6.50 -3.48
C ILE A 480 4.51 -7.62 -2.56
N ARG A 481 3.31 -8.15 -2.81
CA ARG A 481 2.77 -9.34 -2.16
C ARG A 481 2.44 -10.42 -3.18
N ASP A 482 2.21 -11.63 -2.69
CA ASP A 482 1.68 -12.72 -3.47
C ASP A 482 0.20 -12.50 -3.82
N MET A 483 -0.28 -13.25 -4.81
CA MET A 483 -1.65 -13.18 -5.32
C MET A 483 -2.20 -14.60 -5.49
N ARG A 484 -3.48 -14.82 -5.15
CA ARG A 484 -4.17 -16.10 -5.38
C ARG A 484 -4.07 -16.49 -6.86
N LEU A 485 -3.88 -17.78 -7.13
CA LEU A 485 -3.72 -18.30 -8.49
C LEU A 485 -4.89 -17.93 -9.41
N GLU A 486 -6.11 -17.97 -8.88
CA GLU A 486 -7.33 -17.59 -9.60
C GLU A 486 -7.34 -16.13 -10.05
N ASN A 487 -6.57 -15.24 -9.41
CA ASN A 487 -6.56 -13.80 -9.71
C ASN A 487 -5.47 -13.41 -10.74
N TYR A 488 -4.67 -14.36 -11.22
CA TYR A 488 -3.65 -14.08 -12.25
C TYR A 488 -4.23 -13.57 -13.58
N TYR A 489 -5.51 -13.81 -13.87
CA TYR A 489 -6.15 -13.20 -15.04
C TYR A 489 -6.09 -11.67 -14.98
N LEU A 490 -6.23 -11.06 -13.78
CA LEU A 490 -6.14 -9.61 -13.61
C LEU A 490 -4.77 -9.09 -14.05
N PHE A 491 -3.69 -9.77 -13.66
CA PHE A 491 -2.33 -9.41 -14.09
C PHE A 491 -2.25 -9.36 -15.63
N PHE A 492 -2.73 -10.39 -16.32
CA PHE A 492 -2.67 -10.42 -17.79
C PHE A 492 -3.61 -9.40 -18.45
N THR A 493 -4.75 -9.08 -17.83
CA THR A 493 -5.65 -8.03 -18.32
C THR A 493 -5.02 -6.64 -18.26
N TYR A 494 -4.29 -6.34 -17.19
CA TYR A 494 -3.64 -5.03 -17.01
C TYR A 494 -2.25 -4.93 -17.65
N LEU A 495 -1.58 -6.07 -17.89
CA LEU A 495 -0.22 -6.12 -18.40
C LEU A 495 0.03 -5.27 -19.66
N PRO A 496 -0.85 -5.23 -20.68
CA PRO A 496 -0.61 -4.42 -21.89
C PRO A 496 -0.36 -2.94 -21.61
N PHE A 497 -1.09 -2.33 -20.67
CA PHE A 497 -0.95 -0.91 -20.31
C PHE A 497 0.44 -0.62 -19.74
N TYR A 498 0.92 -1.47 -18.84
CA TYR A 498 2.22 -1.33 -18.21
C TYR A 498 3.37 -1.76 -19.12
N LEU A 499 3.17 -2.68 -20.06
CA LEU A 499 4.18 -3.00 -21.07
C LEU A 499 4.43 -1.82 -22.01
N ILE A 500 3.37 -1.11 -22.44
CA ILE A 500 3.53 0.14 -23.21
C ILE A 500 4.41 1.12 -22.44
N PHE A 501 4.11 1.35 -21.16
CA PHE A 501 4.90 2.23 -20.29
C PHE A 501 6.34 1.75 -20.09
N GLY A 502 6.54 0.51 -19.66
CA GLY A 502 7.86 -0.05 -19.35
C GLY A 502 8.78 -0.05 -20.57
N LEU A 503 8.26 -0.44 -21.74
CA LEU A 503 8.99 -0.35 -23.00
C LEU A 503 9.31 1.09 -23.38
N ALA A 504 8.34 2.01 -23.27
CA ALA A 504 8.54 3.41 -23.59
C ALA A 504 9.62 4.07 -22.71
N VAL A 505 9.55 3.88 -21.39
CA VAL A 505 10.54 4.38 -20.45
C VAL A 505 11.92 3.77 -20.74
N SER A 506 11.97 2.47 -21.05
CA SER A 506 13.22 1.83 -21.40
C SER A 506 13.83 2.41 -22.68
N ILE A 507 13.05 2.56 -23.74
CA ILE A 507 13.50 3.17 -24.99
C ILE A 507 13.96 4.60 -24.76
N ALA A 508 13.20 5.39 -23.99
CA ALA A 508 13.57 6.76 -23.68
C ALA A 508 14.92 6.83 -22.94
N LEU A 509 15.07 6.11 -21.83
CA LEU A 509 16.23 6.26 -20.94
C LEU A 509 17.47 5.47 -21.37
N ASN A 510 17.26 4.37 -22.09
CA ASN A 510 18.31 3.44 -22.49
C ASN A 510 18.64 3.49 -23.99
N SER A 511 17.79 4.10 -24.81
CA SER A 511 18.06 4.31 -26.23
C SER A 511 18.15 5.79 -26.58
N ALA A 512 17.08 6.58 -26.45
CA ALA A 512 17.07 7.98 -26.88
C ALA A 512 18.01 8.87 -26.05
N TYR A 513 17.91 8.78 -24.72
CA TYR A 513 18.62 9.61 -23.76
C TYR A 513 19.77 8.88 -23.04
N TYR A 514 20.29 7.81 -23.63
CA TYR A 514 21.46 7.10 -23.12
C TYR A 514 22.77 7.86 -23.42
N SER A 515 22.85 9.07 -22.88
CA SER A 515 23.96 10.01 -23.04
C SER A 515 24.19 10.77 -21.74
N LYS A 516 25.40 11.29 -21.56
CA LYS A 516 25.68 12.27 -20.51
C LYS A 516 24.90 13.57 -20.76
N ILE A 517 24.60 14.32 -19.71
CA ILE A 517 24.02 15.67 -19.79
C ILE A 517 25.15 16.71 -19.76
N GLY A 518 26.19 16.44 -18.98
CA GLY A 518 27.42 17.20 -18.86
C GLY A 518 28.62 16.28 -18.63
N LYS A 519 29.30 16.46 -17.50
CA LYS A 519 30.49 15.67 -17.10
C LYS A 519 30.20 14.72 -15.95
N GLU A 520 28.92 14.48 -15.65
CA GLU A 520 28.50 13.71 -14.50
C GLU A 520 28.87 12.22 -14.63
N PRO A 521 29.09 11.54 -13.49
CA PRO A 521 29.21 10.09 -13.48
C PRO A 521 27.86 9.43 -13.79
N THR A 522 27.89 8.19 -14.31
CA THR A 522 26.67 7.45 -14.70
C THR A 522 25.64 7.34 -13.59
N TRP A 523 26.06 7.17 -12.33
CA TRP A 523 25.12 7.06 -11.20
C TRP A 523 24.33 8.36 -10.97
N ALA A 524 24.93 9.52 -11.23
CA ALA A 524 24.25 10.81 -11.10
C ALA A 524 23.25 11.01 -12.25
N ASN A 525 23.56 10.52 -13.44
CA ASN A 525 22.64 10.48 -14.57
C ASN A 525 21.43 9.55 -14.30
N ASP A 526 21.67 8.37 -13.71
CA ASP A 526 20.60 7.46 -13.28
C ASP A 526 19.68 8.14 -12.24
N LEU A 527 20.27 8.79 -11.23
CA LEU A 527 19.54 9.50 -10.18
C LEU A 527 18.73 10.68 -10.73
N PHE A 528 19.28 11.42 -11.69
CA PHE A 528 18.56 12.50 -12.37
C PHE A 528 17.24 12.02 -12.97
N PHE A 529 17.27 10.93 -13.75
CA PHE A 529 16.05 10.39 -14.36
C PHE A 529 15.08 9.81 -13.34
N ALA A 530 15.61 9.20 -12.27
CA ALA A 530 14.79 8.72 -11.16
C ALA A 530 14.03 9.88 -10.50
N ILE A 531 14.70 11.00 -10.21
CA ILE A 531 14.06 12.21 -9.64
C ILE A 531 13.07 12.82 -10.63
N MET A 532 13.40 12.92 -11.91
CA MET A 532 12.48 13.49 -12.92
C MET A 532 11.17 12.71 -13.04
N ASN A 533 11.21 11.37 -12.90
CA ASN A 533 10.01 10.53 -12.91
C ASN A 533 9.19 10.63 -11.61
N MET A 534 9.77 11.14 -10.52
CA MET A 534 9.09 11.36 -9.24
C MET A 534 8.37 12.72 -9.18
N ILE A 535 8.93 13.75 -9.83
CA ILE A 535 8.46 15.14 -9.70
C ILE A 535 6.95 15.30 -9.92
N PRO A 536 6.32 14.73 -10.97
CA PRO A 536 4.87 14.90 -11.18
C PRO A 536 4.04 14.41 -10.00
N ALA A 537 4.29 13.21 -9.50
CA ALA A 537 3.58 12.64 -8.36
C ALA A 537 3.85 13.42 -7.07
N LEU A 538 5.10 13.82 -6.84
CA LEU A 538 5.50 14.62 -5.68
C LEU A 538 4.82 15.99 -5.69
N ALA A 539 4.79 16.68 -6.83
CA ALA A 539 4.18 17.99 -6.98
C ALA A 539 2.68 17.93 -6.69
N ILE A 540 1.95 16.97 -7.27
CA ILE A 540 0.51 16.78 -7.02
C ILE A 540 0.27 16.52 -5.52
N THR A 541 1.06 15.63 -4.92
CA THR A 541 0.93 15.27 -3.50
C THR A 541 1.16 16.48 -2.59
N VAL A 542 2.29 17.17 -2.75
CA VAL A 542 2.68 18.31 -1.90
C VAL A 542 1.74 19.49 -2.08
N ILE A 543 1.39 19.85 -3.32
CA ILE A 543 0.47 20.96 -3.58
C ILE A 543 -0.92 20.63 -3.04
N GLY A 544 -1.41 19.40 -3.23
CA GLY A 544 -2.72 18.97 -2.73
C GLY A 544 -2.83 19.08 -1.22
N TYR A 545 -1.89 18.49 -0.48
CA TYR A 545 -1.86 18.58 0.98
C TYR A 545 -1.56 19.99 1.50
N TRP A 546 -0.75 20.79 0.79
CA TRP A 546 -0.52 22.18 1.15
C TRP A 546 -1.79 23.03 1.05
N ILE A 547 -2.57 22.87 -0.03
CA ILE A 547 -3.85 23.56 -0.18
C ILE A 547 -4.84 23.08 0.88
N PHE A 548 -4.96 21.76 1.09
CA PHE A 548 -5.82 21.21 2.12
C PHE A 548 -5.48 21.76 3.52
N ASN A 549 -4.19 21.83 3.87
CA ASN A 549 -3.74 22.42 5.14
C ASN A 549 -4.13 23.91 5.28
N LYS A 550 -4.17 24.66 4.18
CA LYS A 550 -4.52 26.10 4.20
C LYS A 550 -6.01 26.36 4.23
N THR A 551 -6.81 25.53 3.56
CA THR A 551 -8.25 25.78 3.38
C THR A 551 -9.12 24.90 4.28
N GLY A 552 -8.61 23.76 4.74
CA GLY A 552 -9.39 22.69 5.39
C GLY A 552 -10.41 22.02 4.46
N VAL A 553 -10.46 22.40 3.17
CA VAL A 553 -11.44 21.92 2.21
C VAL A 553 -10.78 20.93 1.27
N GLN A 554 -11.47 19.82 1.01
CA GLN A 554 -11.09 18.83 0.01
C GLN A 554 -11.33 19.37 -1.42
N ALA A 555 -10.55 20.37 -1.81
CA ALA A 555 -10.76 21.06 -3.07
C ALA A 555 -10.44 20.15 -4.26
N ASN A 556 -11.24 20.28 -5.33
CA ASN A 556 -11.07 19.54 -6.57
C ASN A 556 -9.94 20.12 -7.44
N ILE A 557 -8.71 20.11 -6.93
CA ILE A 557 -7.56 20.82 -7.52
C ILE A 557 -6.95 20.06 -8.70
N PHE A 558 -7.02 18.73 -8.67
CA PHE A 558 -6.42 17.83 -9.66
C PHE A 558 -7.44 16.85 -10.23
N GLY A 559 -8.62 17.36 -10.58
CA GLY A 559 -9.70 16.58 -11.20
C GLY A 559 -10.52 15.72 -10.23
N ALA A 560 -9.96 15.33 -9.08
CA ALA A 560 -10.72 14.79 -7.96
C ALA A 560 -10.15 15.21 -6.59
N PRO A 561 -10.97 15.15 -5.52
CA PRO A 561 -10.56 15.43 -4.15
C PRO A 561 -9.52 14.45 -3.56
N PHE A 562 -9.31 13.27 -4.15
CA PHE A 562 -8.37 12.24 -3.67
C PHE A 562 -7.13 12.05 -4.54
N THR A 563 -6.99 12.79 -5.65
CA THR A 563 -5.91 12.61 -6.62
C THR A 563 -4.52 12.67 -5.96
N PHE A 564 -4.33 13.62 -5.04
CA PHE A 564 -3.05 13.81 -4.35
C PHE A 564 -2.70 12.71 -3.34
N THR A 565 -3.69 11.98 -2.84
CA THR A 565 -3.48 10.82 -1.96
C THR A 565 -3.08 9.60 -2.76
N TYR A 566 -3.73 9.37 -3.91
CA TYR A 566 -3.32 8.29 -4.80
C TYR A 566 -1.87 8.47 -5.26
N MET A 567 -1.41 9.69 -5.55
CA MET A 567 -0.04 9.91 -6.03
C MET A 567 1.08 9.59 -5.03
N ILE A 568 0.80 9.36 -3.75
CA ILE A 568 1.81 9.00 -2.75
C ILE A 568 2.59 7.73 -3.15
N ASN A 569 1.91 6.73 -3.72
CA ASN A 569 2.54 5.45 -4.09
C ASN A 569 3.56 5.62 -5.22
N ALA A 570 3.28 6.52 -6.16
CA ALA A 570 4.16 6.77 -7.30
C ALA A 570 5.51 7.40 -6.91
N ILE A 571 5.58 8.10 -5.77
CA ILE A 571 6.76 8.86 -5.35
C ILE A 571 8.02 7.99 -5.25
N PRO A 572 8.06 6.87 -4.49
CA PRO A 572 9.26 6.02 -4.47
C PRO A 572 9.26 4.93 -5.54
N VAL A 573 8.09 4.51 -6.03
CA VAL A 573 7.98 3.41 -7.00
C VAL A 573 8.70 3.74 -8.30
N PHE A 574 8.46 4.93 -8.88
CA PHE A 574 9.05 5.27 -10.18
C PHE A 574 10.57 5.47 -10.14
N PRO A 575 11.16 6.15 -9.13
CA PRO A 575 12.61 6.16 -8.94
C PRO A 575 13.23 4.77 -8.90
N VAL A 576 12.66 3.86 -8.11
CA VAL A 576 13.15 2.48 -7.99
C VAL A 576 13.04 1.75 -9.33
N ALA A 577 11.90 1.87 -10.01
CA ALA A 577 11.69 1.29 -11.33
C ALA A 577 12.73 1.79 -12.36
N VAL A 578 13.01 3.09 -12.39
CA VAL A 578 14.05 3.68 -13.26
C VAL A 578 15.43 3.12 -12.91
N ILE A 579 15.79 3.03 -11.64
CA ILE A 579 17.09 2.49 -11.22
C ILE A 579 17.23 1.02 -11.63
N VAL A 580 16.22 0.18 -11.39
CA VAL A 580 16.22 -1.23 -11.78
C VAL A 580 16.37 -1.37 -13.29
N LEU A 581 15.56 -0.65 -14.06
CA LEU A 581 15.57 -0.61 -15.52
C LEU A 581 16.96 -0.27 -16.07
N ARG A 582 17.62 0.77 -15.53
CA ARG A 582 18.95 1.18 -15.99
C ARG A 582 20.05 0.22 -15.55
N ARG A 583 19.91 -0.41 -14.39
CA ARG A 583 20.86 -1.44 -13.92
C ARG A 583 20.79 -2.69 -14.80
N ILE A 584 19.60 -3.14 -15.19
CA ILE A 584 19.41 -4.26 -16.12
C ILE A 584 20.01 -3.95 -17.50
N PHE A 585 19.78 -2.74 -18.02
CA PHE A 585 20.26 -2.36 -19.36
C PHE A 585 21.79 -2.36 -19.50
N LYS A 586 22.54 -2.21 -18.40
CA LYS A 586 24.01 -2.33 -18.41
C LYS A 586 24.49 -3.72 -18.83
N PHE A 587 23.65 -4.74 -18.73
CA PHE A 587 23.98 -6.12 -19.07
C PHE A 587 23.41 -6.57 -20.43
N CYS A 588 22.56 -5.74 -21.05
CA CYS A 588 21.81 -6.11 -22.25
C CYS A 588 22.03 -5.13 -23.42
N ASN A 589 21.90 -5.62 -24.65
CA ASN A 589 22.04 -4.80 -25.87
C ASN A 589 20.74 -4.18 -26.40
N ASN A 590 19.59 -4.48 -25.80
CA ASN A 590 18.31 -3.97 -26.25
C ASN A 590 17.47 -3.43 -25.09
N PRO A 591 16.56 -2.46 -25.34
CA PRO A 591 15.70 -1.90 -24.31
C PRO A 591 14.50 -2.80 -23.95
N TYR A 592 14.23 -3.87 -24.71
CA TYR A 592 13.07 -4.73 -24.50
C TYR A 592 13.14 -5.47 -23.16
N ILE A 593 14.27 -6.08 -22.83
CA ILE A 593 14.45 -6.84 -21.57
C ILE A 593 14.10 -5.99 -20.35
N PRO A 594 14.77 -4.85 -20.08
CA PRO A 594 14.44 -4.02 -18.93
C PRO A 594 13.02 -3.43 -18.99
N GLY A 595 12.51 -3.10 -20.18
CA GLY A 595 11.16 -2.56 -20.34
C GLY A 595 10.06 -3.56 -20.00
N ILE A 596 10.19 -4.80 -20.47
CA ILE A 596 9.25 -5.89 -20.15
C ILE A 596 9.31 -6.20 -18.64
N ILE A 597 10.52 -6.31 -18.06
CA ILE A 597 10.68 -6.61 -16.64
C ILE A 597 10.00 -5.55 -15.78
N VAL A 598 10.30 -4.27 -16.00
CA VAL A 598 9.74 -3.18 -15.18
C VAL A 598 8.25 -3.00 -15.43
N GLY A 599 7.77 -3.10 -16.68
CA GLY A 599 6.34 -3.07 -16.98
C GLY A 599 5.59 -4.20 -16.26
N ALA A 600 6.09 -5.43 -16.32
CA ALA A 600 5.48 -6.57 -15.65
C ALA A 600 5.52 -6.45 -14.12
N LEU A 601 6.65 -6.03 -13.52
CA LEU A 601 6.74 -5.88 -12.06
C LEU A 601 5.85 -4.74 -11.55
N LEU A 602 5.74 -3.62 -12.26
CA LEU A 602 4.82 -2.54 -11.89
C LEU A 602 3.35 -3.00 -11.99
N CYS A 603 2.99 -3.72 -13.05
CA CYS A 603 1.67 -4.29 -13.21
C CYS A 603 1.34 -5.26 -12.06
N TYR A 604 2.23 -6.22 -11.78
CA TYR A 604 2.03 -7.18 -10.72
C TYR A 604 1.92 -6.50 -9.36
N MET A 605 2.81 -5.55 -9.06
CA MET A 605 2.78 -4.78 -7.82
C MET A 605 1.43 -4.07 -7.64
N GLN A 606 0.91 -3.45 -8.69
CA GLN A 606 -0.37 -2.76 -8.64
C GLN A 606 -1.53 -3.74 -8.46
N VAL A 607 -1.62 -4.79 -9.28
CA VAL A 607 -2.73 -5.74 -9.23
C VAL A 607 -2.76 -6.52 -7.91
N ALA A 608 -1.60 -6.99 -7.44
CA ALA A 608 -1.51 -7.81 -6.24
C ALA A 608 -1.66 -6.98 -4.95
N SER A 609 -1.30 -5.70 -4.96
CA SER A 609 -1.39 -4.85 -3.76
C SER A 609 -2.71 -4.11 -3.62
N VAL A 610 -3.66 -4.35 -4.52
CA VAL A 610 -4.95 -3.64 -4.59
C VAL A 610 -6.11 -4.61 -4.42
N PHE A 611 -7.20 -4.08 -3.86
CA PHE A 611 -8.58 -4.56 -3.93
C PHE A 611 -8.83 -5.58 -5.06
N THR A 612 -9.25 -6.78 -4.71
CA THR A 612 -9.27 -7.92 -5.63
C THR A 612 -10.27 -7.71 -6.77
N VAL A 613 -11.49 -7.22 -6.53
CA VAL A 613 -12.47 -6.89 -7.59
C VAL A 613 -13.50 -5.87 -7.09
N HIS A 614 -13.93 -4.95 -7.96
CA HIS A 614 -15.14 -4.16 -7.80
C HIS A 614 -16.05 -4.40 -9.00
N VAL A 615 -17.07 -5.25 -8.86
CA VAL A 615 -18.15 -5.32 -9.85
C VAL A 615 -19.45 -4.91 -9.13
N GLU A 616 -20.08 -3.90 -9.71
CA GLU A 616 -21.28 -3.14 -9.29
C GLU A 616 -21.15 -1.95 -8.34
N MET A 617 -20.00 -1.28 -8.27
CA MET A 617 -20.02 0.09 -7.73
C MET A 617 -20.52 1.11 -8.78
N MET A 618 -21.74 1.58 -8.56
CA MET A 618 -22.49 2.64 -9.25
C MET A 618 -22.94 2.34 -10.69
N MET A 619 -24.04 1.60 -10.84
CA MET A 619 -24.94 1.74 -12.00
C MET A 619 -26.28 2.41 -11.66
N ARG A 620 -26.44 3.06 -10.50
CA ARG A 620 -27.58 3.95 -10.21
C ARG A 620 -27.21 5.08 -9.25
N PHE A 621 -26.68 6.17 -9.78
CA PHE A 621 -26.96 7.53 -9.31
C PHE A 621 -27.16 8.42 -10.52
#